data_AF-L0WH01-F1
#
_entry.id   AF-L0WH01-F1
#
_cell.length_a   1.000
_cell.length_b   1.000
_cell.length_c   1.000
_cell.angle_alpha   90.00
_cell.angle_beta   90.00
_cell.angle_gamma   90.00
#
_symmetry.space_group_name_H-M   'P 1'
#
loop_
_entity.id
_entity.type
_entity.pdbx_description
1 polymer ?
#
loop_
_entity_poly.entity_id
_entity_poly.type
_entity_poly.pdbx_seq_one_letter_code
_entity_poly.pdbx_strand_id
1 'polypeptide(L)'
;MSQTLVVWYQQQRVGRLIVNGARQMAFVCDGDAVGSKDDPQNLHRNHWDEFSHQLGVSPRLVKRTIESQATRLCDEADNWLNRFREQYGELPALDCIHAIVCRQSIKALRSWL
;
A
#
# COMPACT_ATOMS: atom_id res chain seq x y z
N MET A 1 -6.31 -8.47 -27.17
CA MET A 1 -4.86 -8.30 -26.91
C MET A 1 -4.70 -7.59 -25.57
N SER A 2 -3.92 -8.14 -24.64
CA SER A 2 -3.53 -7.45 -23.42
C SER A 2 -2.19 -6.77 -23.64
N GLN A 3 -2.07 -5.50 -23.23
CA GLN A 3 -0.83 -4.73 -23.31
C GLN A 3 -0.24 -4.62 -21.89
N THR A 4 1.05 -4.93 -21.73
CA THR A 4 1.74 -4.79 -20.45
C THR A 4 2.78 -3.68 -20.56
N LEU A 5 2.63 -2.65 -19.73
CA LEU A 5 3.58 -1.55 -19.61
C LEU A 5 4.37 -1.74 -18.32
N VAL A 6 5.69 -1.60 -18.38
CA VAL A 6 6.55 -1.59 -17.19
C VAL A 6 6.56 -0.18 -16.61
N VAL A 7 6.31 -0.06 -15.32
CA VAL A 7 6.22 1.22 -14.60
C VAL A 7 7.48 1.44 -13.79
N TRP A 8 8.09 2.60 -13.96
CA TRP A 8 9.32 3.04 -13.30
C TRP A 8 9.06 4.30 -12.48
N TYR A 9 9.73 4.42 -11.34
CA TYR A 9 9.77 5.63 -10.50
C TYR A 9 11.21 5.85 -10.06
N GLN A 10 11.76 7.04 -10.32
CA GLN A 10 13.14 7.40 -9.95
C GLN A 10 14.18 6.33 -10.33
N GLN A 11 14.10 5.81 -11.57
CA GLN A 11 14.98 4.75 -12.10
C GLN A 11 14.85 3.37 -11.42
N GLN A 12 13.93 3.22 -10.46
CA GLN A 12 13.57 1.93 -9.89
C GLN A 12 12.31 1.39 -10.58
N ARG A 13 12.34 0.11 -10.95
CA ARG A 13 11.16 -0.58 -11.45
C ARG A 13 10.19 -0.77 -10.28
N VAL A 14 8.96 -0.27 -10.43
CA VAL A 14 7.94 -0.30 -9.36
C VAL A 14 6.86 -1.32 -9.65
N GLY A 15 6.62 -1.65 -10.91
CA GLY A 15 5.52 -2.54 -11.25
C GLY A 15 5.25 -2.73 -12.73
N ARG A 16 4.12 -3.36 -13.00
CA ARG A 16 3.55 -3.60 -14.33
C ARG A 16 2.11 -3.11 -14.37
N LEU A 17 1.77 -2.33 -15.39
CA LEU A 17 0.41 -1.95 -15.72
C LEU A 17 -0.10 -2.87 -16.83
N ILE A 18 -1.18 -3.59 -16.56
CA ILE A 18 -1.81 -4.54 -17.47
C ILE A 18 -3.11 -3.91 -17.97
N VAL A 19 -3.22 -3.73 -19.28
CA VAL A 19 -4.44 -3.25 -19.94
C VAL A 19 -5.07 -4.40 -20.70
N ASN A 20 -6.32 -4.75 -20.41
CA ASN A 20 -7.03 -5.81 -21.13
C ASN A 20 -7.83 -5.27 -22.33
N GLY A 21 -8.37 -6.19 -23.15
CA GLY A 21 -9.16 -5.84 -24.33
C GLY A 21 -10.44 -5.06 -24.05
N ALA A 22 -10.92 -5.07 -22.80
CA ALA A 22 -12.05 -4.27 -22.32
C ALA A 22 -11.62 -2.91 -21.74
N ARG A 23 -10.36 -2.49 -21.95
CA ARG A 23 -9.75 -1.27 -21.39
C ARG A 23 -9.72 -1.21 -19.87
N GLN A 24 -9.85 -2.34 -19.18
CA GLN A 24 -9.61 -2.41 -17.75
C GLN A 24 -8.11 -2.37 -17.51
N MET A 25 -7.69 -1.58 -16.52
CA MET A 25 -6.30 -1.38 -16.14
C MET A 25 -6.06 -1.99 -14.77
N ALA A 26 -5.02 -2.81 -14.63
CA ALA A 26 -4.58 -3.37 -13.37
C ALA A 26 -3.10 -3.05 -13.15
N PHE A 27 -2.75 -2.51 -11.98
CA PHE A 27 -1.37 -2.25 -11.61
C PHE A 27 -0.89 -3.34 -10.65
N VAL A 28 0.27 -3.92 -10.95
CA VAL A 28 0.94 -4.95 -10.15
C VAL A 28 2.26 -4.37 -9.67
N CYS A 29 2.42 -4.14 -8.36
CA CYS A 29 3.71 -3.73 -7.80
C CYS A 29 4.73 -4.87 -7.90
N ASP A 30 5.98 -4.56 -8.25
CA ASP A 30 7.10 -5.49 -8.28
C ASP A 30 7.89 -5.51 -6.93
N GLY A 31 7.23 -5.18 -5.82
CA GLY A 31 7.85 -5.25 -4.49
C GLY A 31 7.98 -6.68 -4.01
N ASP A 32 9.08 -7.00 -3.31
CA ASP A 32 9.22 -8.31 -2.66
C ASP A 32 8.09 -8.52 -1.64
N ALA A 33 7.47 -9.68 -1.74
CA ALA A 33 6.40 -10.15 -0.88
C ALA A 33 6.77 -10.02 0.60
N VAL A 34 5.89 -9.45 1.44
CA VAL A 34 6.12 -9.45 2.89
C VAL A 34 5.87 -10.86 3.41
N GLY A 35 6.92 -11.56 3.85
CA GLY A 35 6.81 -12.94 4.34
C GLY A 35 6.27 -13.88 3.25
N SER A 36 6.79 -13.77 2.03
CA SER A 36 6.44 -14.65 0.90
C SER A 36 5.00 -14.51 0.39
N LYS A 37 4.28 -13.42 0.74
CA LYS A 37 2.90 -13.16 0.31
C LYS A 37 2.72 -11.82 -0.41
N ASP A 38 2.21 -11.88 -1.64
CA ASP A 38 2.00 -10.72 -2.52
C ASP A 38 0.64 -10.05 -2.33
N ASP A 39 -0.28 -10.65 -1.56
CA ASP A 39 -1.61 -10.09 -1.30
C ASP A 39 -1.58 -9.13 -0.10
N PRO A 40 -1.69 -7.80 -0.32
CA PRO A 40 -1.69 -6.82 0.75
C PRO A 40 -2.89 -7.03 1.71
N GLN A 41 -3.98 -7.60 1.21
CA GLN A 41 -5.17 -7.89 2.00
C GLN A 41 -5.01 -9.10 2.92
N ASN A 42 -3.91 -9.85 2.83
CA ASN A 42 -3.67 -11.06 3.61
C ASN A 42 -2.35 -11.04 4.38
N LEU A 43 -1.85 -9.83 4.68
CA LEU A 43 -0.75 -9.62 5.62
C LEU A 43 -1.26 -9.67 7.07
N HIS A 44 -0.54 -10.41 7.91
CA HIS A 44 -0.82 -10.70 9.32
C HIS A 44 0.51 -10.76 10.09
N ARG A 45 0.46 -10.69 11.42
CA ARG A 45 1.64 -10.72 12.30
C ARG A 45 2.71 -11.75 11.89
N ASN A 46 2.34 -13.00 11.61
CA ASN A 46 3.29 -14.05 11.27
C ASN A 46 4.14 -13.73 10.02
N HIS A 47 3.54 -13.09 9.01
CA HIS A 47 4.26 -12.70 7.78
C HIS A 47 5.27 -11.59 8.05
N TRP A 48 4.93 -10.69 8.98
CA TRP A 48 5.85 -9.62 9.37
C TRP A 48 6.94 -10.09 10.33
N ASP A 49 6.64 -11.06 11.19
CA ASP A 49 7.64 -11.74 12.00
C ASP A 49 8.62 -12.47 11.08
N GLU A 50 8.14 -13.20 10.06
CA GLU A 50 9.00 -13.81 9.03
C GLU A 50 9.85 -12.77 8.29
N PHE A 51 9.24 -11.66 7.85
CA PHE A 51 9.96 -10.54 7.22
C PHE A 51 11.05 -9.97 8.13
N SER A 52 10.79 -9.85 9.44
CA SER A 52 11.81 -9.38 10.40
C SER A 52 13.00 -10.33 10.50
N HIS A 53 12.76 -11.65 10.48
CA HIS A 53 13.82 -12.65 10.46
C HIS A 53 14.64 -12.60 9.17
N GLN A 54 13.98 -12.46 8.02
CA GLN A 54 14.64 -12.33 6.71
C GLN A 54 15.56 -11.10 6.64
N LEU A 55 15.13 -9.98 7.25
CA LEU A 55 15.92 -8.76 7.33
C LEU A 55 16.97 -8.76 8.46
N GLY A 56 16.97 -9.76 9.34
CA GLY A 56 17.86 -9.80 10.50
C GLY A 56 17.60 -8.70 11.54
N VAL A 57 16.38 -8.17 11.60
CA VAL A 57 16.00 -7.08 12.51
C VAL A 57 15.04 -7.57 13.60
N SER A 58 14.93 -6.81 14.69
CA SER A 58 13.99 -7.16 15.76
C SER A 58 12.53 -7.04 15.26
N PRO A 59 11.67 -8.04 15.52
CA PRO A 59 10.23 -7.94 15.26
C PRO A 59 9.58 -6.73 15.94
N ARG A 60 10.08 -6.33 17.13
CA ARG A 60 9.61 -5.14 17.85
C ARG A 60 9.87 -3.84 17.09
N LEU A 61 10.99 -3.76 16.37
CA LEU A 61 11.32 -2.59 15.55
C LEU A 61 10.36 -2.50 14.37
N VAL A 62 10.16 -3.60 13.64
CA VAL A 62 9.21 -3.69 12.52
C VAL A 62 7.80 -3.31 12.97
N LYS A 63 7.35 -3.85 14.11
CA LYS A 63 6.07 -3.51 14.71
C LYS A 63 5.95 -2.00 14.97
N ARG A 64 6.90 -1.40 15.69
CA ARG A 64 6.87 0.04 16.01
C ARG A 64 6.86 0.91 14.75
N THR A 65 7.64 0.53 13.74
CA THR A 65 7.67 1.23 12.47
C THR A 65 6.32 1.15 11.77
N ILE A 66 5.71 -0.03 11.69
CA ILE A 66 4.39 -0.20 11.06
C ILE A 66 3.31 0.58 11.81
N GLU A 67 3.28 0.51 13.15
CA GLU A 67 2.34 1.28 13.97
C GLU A 67 2.49 2.79 13.73
N SER A 68 3.73 3.30 13.76
CA SER A 68 4.01 4.71 13.52
C SER A 68 3.60 5.15 12.12
N GLN A 69 3.89 4.35 11.07
CA GLN A 69 3.51 4.68 9.70
C GLN A 69 2.00 4.58 9.49
N ALA A 70 1.33 3.58 10.05
CA ALA A 70 -0.11 3.41 9.92
C ALA A 70 -0.89 4.55 10.60
N THR A 71 -0.48 4.97 11.79
CA THR A 71 -1.05 6.14 12.46
C THR A 71 -0.86 7.40 11.63
N ARG A 72 0.38 7.65 11.18
CA ARG A 72 0.69 8.82 10.37
C ARG A 72 -0.08 8.85 9.05
N LEU A 73 -0.20 7.71 8.37
CA LEU A 73 -0.93 7.61 7.11
C LEU A 73 -2.43 7.88 7.28
N CYS A 74 -3.06 7.44 8.38
CA CYS A 74 -4.46 7.80 8.66
C CYS A 74 -4.60 9.32 8.81
N ASP A 75 -3.77 9.92 9.67
CA ASP A 75 -3.87 11.36 9.97
C ASP A 75 -3.54 12.22 8.73
N GLU A 76 -2.53 11.85 7.96
CA GLU A 76 -2.11 12.58 6.76
C GLU A 76 -3.07 12.38 5.59
N ALA A 77 -3.70 11.21 5.43
CA ALA A 77 -4.63 10.95 4.34
C ALA A 77 -5.88 11.83 4.42
N ASP A 78 -6.46 11.98 5.63
CA ASP A 78 -7.59 12.87 5.87
C ASP A 78 -7.23 14.32 5.54
N ASN A 79 -6.10 14.79 6.08
CA ASN A 79 -5.62 16.15 5.87
C ASN A 79 -5.32 16.44 4.39
N TRP A 80 -4.73 15.48 3.70
CA TRP A 80 -4.41 15.61 2.28
C TRP A 80 -5.68 15.69 1.42
N LEU A 81 -6.67 14.82 1.66
CA LEU A 81 -7.90 14.81 0.87
C LEU A 81 -8.69 16.12 1.06
N ASN A 82 -8.74 16.63 2.29
CA ASN A 82 -9.40 17.91 2.58
C ASN A 82 -8.71 19.07 1.86
N ARG A 83 -7.38 19.17 1.95
CA ARG A 83 -6.61 20.20 1.22
C ARG A 83 -6.78 20.10 -0.29
N PHE A 84 -6.81 18.88 -0.82
CA PHE A 84 -7.04 18.67 -2.25
C PHE A 84 -8.42 19.17 -2.66
N ARG A 85 -9.46 18.84 -1.91
CA ARG A 85 -10.85 19.25 -2.20
C ARG A 85 -11.01 20.78 -2.13
N GLU A 86 -10.38 21.42 -1.15
CA GLU A 86 -10.35 22.87 -1.03
C GLU A 86 -9.69 23.54 -2.25
N GLN A 87 -8.63 22.94 -2.78
CA GLN A 87 -7.85 23.54 -3.86
C GLN A 87 -8.37 23.22 -5.27
N TYR A 88 -8.88 22.01 -5.49
CA TYR A 88 -9.19 21.48 -6.83
C TYR A 88 -10.64 20.99 -6.98
N GLY A 89 -11.43 21.00 -5.90
CA GLY A 89 -12.79 20.46 -5.88
C GLY A 89 -12.83 18.94 -5.65
N GLU A 90 -14.04 18.37 -5.70
CA GLU A 90 -14.27 16.97 -5.43
C GLU A 90 -13.83 16.07 -6.60
N LEU A 91 -13.15 14.97 -6.27
CA LEU A 91 -12.77 13.94 -7.23
C LEU A 91 -13.07 12.55 -6.62
N PRO A 92 -14.17 11.88 -7.02
CA PRO A 92 -14.61 10.61 -6.42
C PRO A 92 -13.58 9.47 -6.44
N ALA A 93 -12.65 9.50 -7.40
CA ALA A 93 -11.55 8.52 -7.45
C ALA A 93 -10.63 8.62 -6.22
N LEU A 94 -10.43 9.84 -5.68
CA LEU A 94 -9.60 10.05 -4.49
C LEU A 94 -10.27 9.58 -3.21
N ASP A 95 -11.61 9.59 -3.16
CA ASP A 95 -12.37 9.03 -2.03
C ASP A 95 -12.16 7.51 -1.95
N CYS A 96 -12.10 6.84 -3.11
CA CYS A 96 -11.81 5.42 -3.17
C CYS A 96 -10.37 5.12 -2.70
N ILE A 97 -9.39 5.91 -3.15
CA ILE A 97 -7.99 5.76 -2.73
C ILE A 97 -7.85 6.01 -1.23
N HIS A 98 -8.44 7.09 -0.73
CA HIS A 98 -8.46 7.43 0.70
C HIS A 98 -9.07 6.29 1.54
N ALA A 99 -10.22 5.77 1.13
CA ALA A 99 -10.86 4.66 1.82
C ALA A 99 -9.99 3.39 1.86
N ILE A 100 -9.24 3.11 0.79
CA ILE A 100 -8.30 1.98 0.76
C ILE A 100 -7.13 2.22 1.72
N VAL A 101 -6.53 3.42 1.69
CA VAL A 101 -5.42 3.79 2.57
C VAL A 101 -5.85 3.67 4.04
N CYS A 102 -6.96 4.30 4.43
CA CYS A 102 -7.47 4.23 5.79
C CYS A 102 -7.80 2.79 6.21
N ARG A 103 -8.40 1.99 5.34
CA ARG A 103 -8.70 0.58 5.62
C ARG A 103 -7.43 -0.23 5.89
N GLN A 104 -6.39 -0.07 5.06
CA GLN A 104 -5.14 -0.82 5.23
C GLN A 104 -4.36 -0.36 6.47
N SER A 105 -4.33 0.94 6.75
CA SER A 105 -3.72 1.48 7.98
C SER A 105 -4.41 0.96 9.24
N ILE A 106 -5.74 0.98 9.29
CA ILE A 106 -6.51 0.41 10.42
C ILE A 106 -6.26 -1.10 10.53
N LYS A 107 -6.24 -1.80 9.40
CA LYS A 107 -5.94 -3.24 9.39
C LYS A 107 -4.53 -3.51 9.93
N ALA A 108 -3.53 -2.71 9.57
CA ALA A 108 -2.18 -2.84 10.08
C ALA A 108 -2.15 -2.65 11.61
N LEU A 109 -2.83 -1.64 12.14
CA LEU A 109 -2.92 -1.43 13.59
C LEU A 109 -3.62 -2.60 14.31
N ARG A 110 -4.65 -3.21 13.71
CA ARG A 110 -5.39 -4.34 14.31
C ARG A 110 -4.69 -5.68 14.18
N SER A 111 -4.04 -5.97 13.05
CA SER A 111 -3.47 -7.30 12.76
C SER A 111 -2.20 -7.60 13.56
N TRP A 112 -1.70 -6.61 14.29
CA TRP A 112 -0.54 -6.69 15.20
C TRP A 112 -0.91 -6.63 16.68
N LEU A 113 -2.18 -6.33 17.01
CA LEU A 113 -2.77 -6.50 18.34
C LEU A 113 -3.17 -7.96 18.51
#